data_AF-A0A2S2PN18-F1
#
_entry.id   AF-A0A2S2PN18-F1
#
_cell.length_a   1.000
_cell.length_b   1.000
_cell.length_c   1.000
_cell.angle_alpha   90.00
_cell.angle_beta   90.00
_cell.angle_gamma   90.00
#
_symmetry.space_group_name_H-M   'P 1'
#
loop_
_entity.id
_entity.type
_entity.pdbx_description
1 polymer ?
#
loop_
_entity_poly.entity_id
_entity_poly.type
_entity_poly.pdbx_seq_one_letter_code
_entity_poly.pdbx_strand_id
1 'polypeptide(L)'
;SYIGFTDETGLNIFKVFNICRDSTTEKYVFLAKHFETIENFFDKPISSLKLGIAVVKKLSEFYSTIDIEKTEFVKYMILSSNSNVNIAYPILHTFIILN
;
A
#
# COMPACT_ATOMS: atom_id res chain seq x y z
N SER A 1 -0.61 7.29 -7.64
CA SER A 1 -0.74 7.37 -6.18
C SER A 1 -0.55 5.98 -5.59
N TYR A 2 -0.11 5.87 -4.34
CA TYR A 2 0.10 4.57 -3.69
C TYR A 2 -0.78 4.46 -2.44
N ILE A 3 -1.24 3.25 -2.15
CA ILE A 3 -2.00 2.91 -0.96
C ILE A 3 -1.43 1.64 -0.34
N GLY A 4 -1.73 1.38 0.92
CA GLY A 4 -1.38 0.14 1.58
C GLY A 4 -2.27 -0.14 2.78
N PHE A 5 -2.39 -1.41 3.11
CA PHE A 5 -3.17 -1.92 4.25
C PHE A 5 -2.61 -3.28 4.68
N THR A 6 -2.98 -3.71 5.87
CA THR A 6 -2.57 -5.01 6.43
C THR A 6 -3.77 -5.95 6.44
N ASP A 7 -3.58 -7.19 5.99
CA ASP A 7 -4.54 -8.28 6.12
C ASP A 7 -3.87 -9.51 6.76
N GLU A 8 -4.53 -10.69 6.70
CA GLU A 8 -3.98 -11.94 7.24
C GLU A 8 -2.63 -12.36 6.64
N THR A 9 -2.28 -11.87 5.44
CA THR A 9 -1.01 -12.18 4.76
C THR A 9 0.11 -11.18 5.09
N GLY A 10 -0.23 -10.07 5.73
CA GLY A 10 0.70 -9.02 6.15
C GLY A 10 0.45 -7.69 5.45
N LEU A 11 1.49 -6.86 5.39
CA LEU A 11 1.42 -5.53 4.78
C LEU A 11 1.42 -5.65 3.25
N ASN A 12 0.39 -5.11 2.63
CA ASN A 12 0.25 -5.05 1.19
C ASN A 12 0.31 -3.59 0.70
N ILE A 13 1.17 -3.32 -0.31
CA ILE A 13 1.34 -2.00 -0.90
C ILE A 13 0.99 -2.04 -2.38
N PHE A 14 0.22 -1.05 -2.83
CA PHE A 14 -0.32 -0.97 -4.18
C PHE A 14 -0.03 0.36 -4.85
N LYS A 15 0.21 0.32 -6.17
CA LYS A 15 0.15 1.48 -7.06
C LYS A 15 -1.26 1.56 -7.65
N VAL A 16 -1.96 2.63 -7.35
CA VAL A 16 -3.29 2.93 -7.90
C VAL A 16 -3.14 3.62 -9.25
N PHE A 17 -3.84 3.09 -10.25
CA PHE A 17 -3.88 3.64 -11.61
C PHE A 17 -5.19 4.36 -11.90
N ASN A 18 -6.31 3.85 -11.39
CA ASN A 18 -7.60 4.48 -11.55
C ASN A 18 -8.56 4.15 -10.41
N ILE A 19 -9.63 4.93 -10.30
CA ILE A 19 -10.81 4.62 -9.48
C ILE A 19 -11.94 4.35 -10.46
N CYS A 20 -12.59 3.20 -10.32
CA CYS A 20 -13.62 2.76 -11.25
C CYS A 20 -14.85 2.28 -10.47
N ARG A 21 -16.00 2.26 -11.13
CA ARG A 21 -17.20 1.58 -10.63
C ARG A 21 -17.23 0.18 -11.22
N ASP A 22 -17.24 -0.84 -10.38
CA ASP A 22 -17.43 -2.23 -10.80
C ASP A 22 -18.89 -2.41 -11.22
N SER A 23 -19.12 -2.80 -12.48
CA SER A 23 -20.47 -2.99 -13.03
C SER A 23 -21.22 -4.20 -12.46
N THR A 24 -20.52 -5.12 -11.80
CA THR A 24 -21.13 -6.32 -11.22
C THR A 24 -21.66 -6.02 -9.82
N THR A 25 -20.85 -5.34 -9.02
CA THR A 25 -21.15 -5.04 -7.62
C THR A 25 -21.68 -3.63 -7.40
N GLU A 26 -21.60 -2.77 -8.43
CA GLU A 26 -21.94 -1.34 -8.40
C GLU A 26 -21.11 -0.50 -7.42
N LYS A 27 -20.02 -1.08 -6.89
CA LYS A 27 -19.12 -0.46 -5.91
C LYS A 27 -17.97 0.28 -6.57
N TYR A 28 -17.42 1.26 -5.86
CA TYR A 28 -16.17 1.89 -6.26
C TYR A 28 -14.97 1.04 -5.85
N VAL A 29 -14.07 0.81 -6.81
CA VAL A 29 -12.86 0.00 -6.63
C VAL A 29 -11.63 0.79 -7.09
N PHE A 30 -10.50 0.53 -6.45
CA PHE A 30 -9.21 0.89 -7.03
C PHE A 30 -8.83 -0.13 -8.09
N LEU A 31 -8.49 0.34 -9.28
CA LEU A 31 -7.73 -0.44 -10.25
C LEU A 31 -6.24 -0.23 -9.95
N ALA A 32 -5.59 -1.27 -9.43
CA ALA A 32 -4.25 -1.16 -8.87
C ALA A 32 -3.35 -2.32 -9.28
N LYS A 33 -2.05 -2.15 -9.05
CA LYS A 33 -1.06 -3.23 -9.09
C LYS A 33 -0.38 -3.32 -7.75
N HIS A 34 -0.11 -4.52 -7.26
CA HIS A 34 0.56 -4.73 -5.98
C HIS A 34 2.06 -4.87 -6.18
N PHE A 35 2.84 -4.56 -5.15
CA PHE A 35 4.24 -4.97 -5.10
C PHE A 35 4.33 -6.42 -4.63
N GLU A 36 4.99 -7.27 -5.40
CA GLU A 36 5.11 -8.71 -5.10
C GLU A 36 6.14 -9.00 -4.00
N THR A 37 6.99 -8.04 -3.69
CA THR A 37 8.02 -8.19 -2.65
C THR A 37 7.92 -7.05 -1.66
N ILE A 38 7.76 -7.42 -0.39
CA ILE A 38 7.69 -6.54 0.78
C ILE A 38 8.73 -7.03 1.78
N GLU A 39 9.72 -6.19 2.08
CA GLU A 39 10.83 -6.51 2.99
C GLU A 39 10.99 -5.43 4.06
N ASN A 40 11.60 -5.79 5.20
CA ASN A 40 11.99 -4.81 6.21
C ASN A 40 13.01 -3.81 5.60
N PHE A 41 12.78 -2.52 5.82
CA PHE A 41 13.79 -1.49 5.59
C PHE A 41 14.85 -1.45 6.72
N PHE A 42 14.42 -1.72 7.96
CA PHE A 42 15.28 -1.97 9.11
C PHE A 42 14.61 -2.95 10.09
N ASP A 43 15.42 -3.72 10.82
CA ASP A 43 14.95 -4.74 11.78
C ASP A 43 15.03 -4.30 13.25
N LYS A 44 15.90 -3.32 13.58
CA LYS A 44 16.16 -2.86 14.95
C LYS A 44 15.99 -1.34 15.06
N PRO A 45 15.55 -0.81 16.22
CA PRO A 45 15.13 -1.55 17.43
C PRO A 45 13.75 -2.21 17.29
N ILE A 46 12.95 -1.79 16.32
CA ILE A 46 11.65 -2.34 15.98
C ILE A 46 11.66 -2.60 14.47
N SER A 47 11.07 -3.71 14.03
CA SER A 47 10.88 -3.98 12.59
C SER A 47 10.09 -2.84 11.94
N SER A 48 10.66 -2.29 10.88
CA SER A 48 10.04 -1.27 10.02
C SER A 48 8.65 -1.66 9.51
N LEU A 49 8.40 -2.94 9.23
CA LEU A 49 7.07 -3.43 8.83
C LEU A 49 6.00 -3.20 9.91
N LYS A 50 6.36 -3.25 11.20
CA LYS A 50 5.42 -2.90 12.30
C LYS A 50 5.01 -1.43 12.25
N LEU A 51 5.80 -0.59 11.60
CA LEU A 51 5.54 0.84 11.40
C LEU A 51 4.91 1.10 10.02
N GLY A 52 4.59 0.06 9.25
CA GLY A 52 4.13 0.17 7.87
C GLY A 52 5.22 0.58 6.87
N ILE A 53 6.49 0.64 7.27
CA ILE A 53 7.58 1.04 6.38
C ILE A 53 8.18 -0.20 5.75
N ALA A 54 8.28 -0.24 4.42
CA ALA A 54 8.76 -1.41 3.70
C ALA A 54 9.68 -1.04 2.53
N VAL A 55 10.66 -1.91 2.26
CA VAL A 55 11.27 -1.97 0.94
C VAL A 55 10.32 -2.73 0.02
N VAL A 56 9.95 -2.13 -1.11
CA VAL A 56 9.02 -2.71 -2.08
C VAL A 56 9.69 -2.94 -3.42
N LYS A 57 9.48 -4.10 -4.02
CA LYS A 57 10.04 -4.45 -5.33
C LYS A 57 9.00 -5.15 -6.18
N LYS A 58 9.26 -5.19 -7.49
CA LYS A 58 8.51 -5.94 -8.50
C LYS A 58 7.00 -5.64 -8.47
N LEU A 59 6.60 -4.60 -9.21
CA LEU A 59 5.18 -4.32 -9.40
C LEU A 59 4.55 -5.41 -10.26
N SER A 60 3.39 -5.92 -9.86
CA SER A 60 2.71 -7.01 -10.55
C SER A 60 2.44 -6.73 -12.03
N GLU A 61 2.49 -7.77 -12.85
CA GLU A 61 2.17 -7.66 -14.29
C GLU A 61 0.68 -7.37 -14.52
N PHE A 62 -0.17 -7.99 -13.71
CA PHE A 62 -1.63 -7.86 -13.82
C PHE A 62 -2.19 -6.84 -12.82
N TYR A 63 -3.34 -6.29 -13.20
CA TYR A 63 -4.13 -5.43 -12.34
C TYR A 63 -5.00 -6.26 -11.40
N SER A 64 -5.23 -5.72 -10.22
CA SER A 64 -6.24 -6.18 -9.27
C SER A 64 -7.21 -5.04 -8.95
N THR A 65 -8.39 -5.44 -8.49
CA THR A 65 -9.42 -4.53 -7.96
C THR A 65 -9.43 -4.60 -6.44
N ILE A 66 -9.50 -3.44 -5.78
CA ILE A 66 -9.58 -3.34 -4.31
C ILE A 66 -10.86 -2.58 -3.98
N ASP A 67 -11.75 -3.17 -3.18
CA ASP A 67 -12.99 -2.53 -2.72
C ASP A 67 -12.65 -1.37 -1.75
N ILE A 68 -13.02 -0.15 -2.14
CA ILE A 68 -12.69 1.06 -1.37
C ILE A 68 -13.43 1.10 -0.04
N GLU A 69 -14.64 0.53 0.02
CA GLU A 69 -15.52 0.62 1.19
C GLU A 69 -15.17 -0.44 2.25
N LYS A 70 -14.56 -1.55 1.84
CA LYS A 70 -14.22 -2.67 2.73
C LYS A 70 -12.78 -2.66 3.20
N THR A 71 -11.94 -1.78 2.65
CA THR A 71 -10.51 -1.76 2.93
C THR A 71 -10.14 -0.47 3.65
N GLU A 72 -9.64 -0.59 4.87
CA GLU A 72 -9.05 0.53 5.60
C GLU A 72 -7.62 0.78 5.10
N PHE A 73 -7.51 1.55 4.01
CA PHE A 73 -6.22 1.84 3.38
C PHE A 73 -5.61 3.14 3.92
N VAL A 74 -4.27 3.15 3.97
CA VAL A 74 -3.47 4.34 4.23
C VAL A 74 -2.82 4.78 2.92
N LYS A 75 -2.65 6.08 2.72
CA LYS A 75 -1.93 6.62 1.57
C LYS A 75 -0.43 6.40 1.77
N TYR A 76 0.28 6.01 0.72
CA TYR A 76 1.72 5.79 0.76
C TYR A 76 2.48 6.75 -0.16
N MET A 77 3.70 7.05 0.25
CA MET A 77 4.74 7.65 -0.57
C MET A 77 5.77 6.57 -0.91
N ILE A 78 6.22 6.53 -2.16
CA ILE A 78 7.35 5.69 -2.56
C ILE A 78 8.56 6.59 -2.78
N LEU A 79 9.61 6.38 -2.00
CA LEU A 79 10.91 7.02 -2.15
C LEU A 79 11.82 6.10 -2.96
N SER A 80 12.18 6.53 -4.16
CA SER A 80 13.12 5.81 -5.02
C SER A 80 14.55 6.26 -4.74
N SER A 81 15.43 5.31 -4.41
CA SER A 81 16.87 5.54 -4.30
C SER A 81 17.56 5.25 -5.65
N ASN A 82 18.73 5.87 -5.87
CA ASN A 82 19.61 5.61 -7.02
C ASN A 82 20.05 4.15 -7.15
N SER A 83 19.85 3.33 -6.12
CA SER A 83 20.16 1.91 -6.05
C SER A 83 18.99 0.98 -6.42
N ASN A 84 17.95 1.47 -7.12
CA ASN A 84 16.72 0.71 -7.48
C ASN A 84 15.93 0.15 -6.28
N VAL A 85 16.18 0.69 -5.10
CA VAL A 85 15.40 0.38 -3.90
C VAL A 85 14.26 1.39 -3.83
N ASN A 86 13.02 0.88 -3.80
CA ASN A 86 11.85 1.70 -3.53
C ASN A 86 11.43 1.46 -2.09
N ILE A 87 11.31 2.54 -1.32
CA ILE A 87 10.89 2.47 0.08
C ILE A 87 9.49 3.07 0.18
N ALA A 88 8.55 2.25 0.64
CA ALA A 88 7.18 2.63 0.91
C ALA A 88 7.07 3.18 2.33
N TYR A 89 6.58 4.41 2.45
CA TYR A 89 6.29 5.08 3.71
C TYR A 89 4.82 5.46 3.80
N PRO A 90 4.12 5.14 4.90
CA PRO A 90 2.76 5.61 5.11
C PRO A 90 2.79 7.12 5.29
N ILE A 91 1.93 7.82 4.58
CA ILE A 91 1.69 9.23 4.79
C ILE A 91 0.76 9.31 6.00
N LEU A 92 1.34 9.59 7.16
CA LEU A 92 0.60 9.84 8.38
C LEU A 92 -0.23 11.11 8.17
N HIS A 93 -1.52 10.93 7.86
CA HIS A 93 -2.50 11.98 8.07
C HIS A 93 -2.83 11.95 9.56
N THR A 94 -2.33 12.92 10.31
CA THR A 94 -2.72 13.14 11.70
C THR A 94 -4.21 13.46 11.76
N PHE A 95 -5.08 12.45 11.74
CA PHE A 95 -6.42 12.59 12.30
C PHE A 95 -6.33 12.09 13.73
N ILE A 96 -5.77 12.95 14.58
CA ILE A 96 -6.09 12.90 16.00
C ILE A 96 -7.59 13.21 16.06
N ILE A 97 -8.43 12.19 16.14
CA ILE A 97 -9.74 12.32 16.76
C ILE A 97 -9.49 12.00 18.23
N LEU A 98 -9.30 13.05 19.03
CA LEU A 98 -9.44 12.93 20.48
C LEU A 98 -10.92 12.60 20.73
N ASN A 99 -11.18 11.35 21.13
CA ASN A 99 -12.40 11.02 21.84
C ASN A 99 -12.22 11.37 23.32
#